data_AF-A0A522CSQ4-F1
#
_entry.id   AF-A0A522CSQ4-F1
#
_cell.length_a   1.000
_cell.length_b   1.000
_cell.length_c   1.000
_cell.angle_alpha   90.00
_cell.angle_beta   90.00
_cell.angle_gamma   90.00
#
_symmetry.space_group_name_H-M   'P 1'
#
loop_
_entity.id
_entity.type
_entity.pdbx_description
1 polymer ?
#
loop_
_entity_poly.entity_id
_entity_poly.type
_entity_poly.pdbx_seq_one_letter_code
_entity_poly.pdbx_strand_id
1 'polypeptide(L)'
;MPEEKKANDMDLDFFDIDVDLDNPFAGDIKKDSKSPVIPEKEPEITLPSLDEVPGFEEVEHTPQRRSSKDFNPDMDALLMTAQSPMILEGMKYYTQGNFSSQTMPVYLEALKGIALYIKILDRNPANFNKLQKLIDADSDCKEVETIAFNLFKMIHGRHPENDQEKLVSFERFEQLFKEAASKASISNSMKLLKKYLLMSGSIDELKVRDLFKRGNTDLKADINNLAQHLQLGLDLMKKGRHEIAKGLKGRDLNIYVIKASYLLYLFYSLAGNENLADHYARLHNNYKKYFIIRE
;
A
#
# COMPACT_ATOMS: atom_id res chain seq x y z
N MET A 1 -22.47 -28.76 -27.76
CA MET A 1 -21.32 -28.10 -27.11
C MET A 1 -20.75 -27.07 -28.07
N PRO A 2 -20.89 -25.77 -27.78
CA PRO A 2 -20.18 -24.72 -28.50
C PRO A 2 -19.01 -24.19 -27.65
N GLU A 3 -17.86 -24.06 -28.30
CA GLU A 3 -16.60 -23.57 -27.72
C GLU A 3 -16.68 -22.07 -27.41
N GLU A 4 -16.32 -21.72 -26.17
CA GLU A 4 -16.18 -20.35 -25.70
C GLU A 4 -14.95 -19.68 -26.34
N LYS A 5 -15.19 -18.67 -27.17
CA LYS A 5 -14.16 -17.70 -27.57
C LYS A 5 -13.77 -16.87 -26.35
N LYS A 6 -12.58 -17.12 -25.80
CA LYS A 6 -11.88 -16.21 -24.90
C LYS A 6 -11.75 -14.84 -25.57
N ALA A 7 -12.39 -13.83 -24.99
CA ALA A 7 -12.15 -12.45 -25.35
C ALA A 7 -10.76 -12.06 -24.82
N ASN A 8 -9.88 -11.73 -25.75
CA ASN A 8 -8.54 -11.21 -25.47
C ASN A 8 -8.63 -9.92 -24.65
N ASP A 9 -7.68 -9.79 -23.71
CA ASP A 9 -7.20 -8.51 -23.18
C ASP A 9 -6.97 -7.56 -24.36
N MET A 10 -7.83 -6.55 -24.48
CA MET A 10 -7.50 -5.34 -25.21
C MET A 10 -7.06 -4.31 -24.18
N ASP A 11 -5.74 -4.26 -23.99
CA ASP A 11 -5.03 -3.05 -23.64
C ASP A 11 -5.50 -1.93 -24.57
N LEU A 12 -6.14 -0.92 -23.99
CA LEU A 12 -6.45 0.34 -24.65
C LEU A 12 -5.97 1.47 -23.75
N ASP A 13 -4.65 1.67 -23.82
CA ASP A 13 -3.93 2.90 -23.49
C ASP A 13 -4.48 4.06 -24.35
N PHE A 14 -5.59 4.66 -23.91
CA PHE A 14 -6.18 5.83 -24.58
C PHE A 14 -5.91 7.15 -23.84
N PHE A 15 -4.74 7.26 -23.20
CA PHE A 15 -4.27 8.51 -22.60
C PHE A 15 -2.81 8.86 -22.90
N ASP A 16 -2.26 8.34 -24.00
CA ASP A 16 -1.04 8.89 -24.59
C ASP A 16 -1.44 9.98 -25.60
N ILE A 17 -1.55 11.20 -25.08
CA ILE A 17 -1.42 12.42 -25.88
C ILE A 17 -0.07 13.00 -25.46
N ASP A 18 0.87 12.96 -26.40
CA ASP A 18 2.22 13.50 -26.28
C ASP A 18 2.21 14.93 -25.76
N VAL A 19 2.84 15.13 -24.60
CA VAL A 19 3.26 16.44 -24.12
C VAL A 19 4.67 16.25 -23.56
N ASP A 20 5.65 16.56 -24.39
CA ASP A 20 7.06 16.70 -24.01
C ASP A 20 7.16 17.62 -22.78
N LEU A 21 7.60 17.05 -21.67
CA LEU A 21 7.94 17.76 -20.43
C LEU A 21 9.29 17.26 -19.98
N ASP A 22 10.31 18.02 -20.36
CA ASP A 22 11.72 17.85 -20.01
C ASP A 22 11.91 17.52 -18.52
N ASN A 23 12.53 16.38 -18.26
CA ASN A 23 12.93 15.95 -16.92
C ASN A 23 14.34 16.49 -16.62
N PRO A 24 14.52 17.46 -15.69
CA PRO A 24 15.80 18.11 -15.44
C PRO A 24 16.79 17.24 -14.61
N PHE A 25 16.55 15.94 -14.50
CA PHE A 25 17.40 15.00 -13.74
C PHE A 25 18.00 13.86 -14.58
N ALA A 26 17.91 13.92 -15.92
CA ALA A 26 18.62 12.96 -16.79
C ALA A 26 20.09 13.37 -16.97
N GLY A 27 20.90 13.21 -15.91
CA GLY A 27 22.35 13.35 -15.94
C GLY A 27 23.04 12.00 -16.10
N ASP A 28 23.71 11.85 -17.24
CA ASP A 28 24.64 10.81 -17.71
C ASP A 28 25.16 9.76 -16.71
N ILE A 29 24.81 8.49 -16.94
CA ILE A 29 25.61 7.34 -16.51
C ILE A 29 26.07 6.59 -17.77
N LYS A 30 27.34 6.82 -18.15
CA LYS A 30 28.06 6.05 -19.15
C LYS A 30 28.14 4.58 -18.72
N LYS A 31 27.65 3.68 -19.57
CA LYS A 31 27.87 2.23 -19.48
C LYS A 31 29.23 1.89 -20.09
N ASP A 32 30.22 1.61 -19.26
CA ASP A 32 31.39 0.83 -19.66
C ASP A 32 31.14 -0.64 -19.29
N SER A 33 30.91 -1.46 -20.31
CA SER A 33 30.83 -2.91 -20.21
C SER A 33 32.19 -3.54 -20.52
N LYS A 34 32.88 -4.06 -19.50
CA LYS A 34 33.90 -5.10 -19.68
C LYS A 34 33.82 -6.11 -18.54
N SER A 35 33.47 -7.34 -18.90
CA SER A 35 33.52 -8.54 -18.06
C SER A 35 34.96 -8.93 -17.70
N PRO A 36 35.20 -9.54 -16.53
CA PRO A 36 36.29 -10.49 -16.33
C PRO A 36 35.69 -11.89 -16.07
N VAL A 37 35.83 -12.88 -16.96
CA VAL A 37 36.97 -13.80 -17.11
C VAL A 37 37.31 -14.54 -15.81
N ILE A 38 36.81 -15.77 -15.74
CA ILE A 38 37.17 -16.85 -14.81
C ILE A 38 38.60 -17.33 -15.12
N PRO A 39 39.39 -17.73 -14.11
CA PRO A 39 40.37 -18.78 -14.30
C PRO A 39 40.12 -19.95 -13.34
N GLU A 40 39.83 -21.11 -13.93
CA GLU A 40 40.05 -22.43 -13.32
C GLU A 40 41.56 -22.67 -13.19
N LYS A 41 42.00 -23.14 -12.01
CA LYS A 41 43.05 -24.16 -11.86
C LYS A 41 43.15 -24.61 -10.40
N GLU A 42 42.87 -25.90 -10.20
CA GLU A 42 43.22 -26.68 -9.01
C GLU A 42 44.74 -26.62 -8.75
N PRO A 43 45.17 -26.83 -7.49
CA PRO A 43 45.91 -28.07 -7.27
C PRO A 43 45.62 -28.81 -5.95
N GLU A 44 45.70 -30.13 -6.06
CA GLU A 44 46.31 -31.09 -5.14
C GLU A 44 45.81 -31.18 -3.69
N ILE A 45 44.85 -32.09 -3.51
CA ILE A 45 44.60 -32.76 -2.23
C ILE A 45 45.79 -33.69 -1.94
N THR A 46 46.65 -33.29 -1.00
CA THR A 46 47.58 -34.20 -0.31
C THR A 46 46.99 -34.55 1.04
N LEU A 47 46.61 -35.82 1.22
CA LEU A 47 46.20 -36.40 2.50
C LEU A 47 47.46 -36.74 3.32
N PRO A 48 47.62 -36.22 4.55
CA PRO A 48 48.49 -36.82 5.54
C PRO A 48 47.78 -37.96 6.28
N SER A 49 48.56 -38.99 6.57
CA SER A 49 48.25 -40.27 7.18
C SER A 49 47.65 -40.18 8.59
N LEU A 50 46.70 -41.09 8.85
CA LEU A 50 46.29 -41.53 10.18
C LEU A 50 47.47 -42.18 10.89
N ASP A 51 47.99 -41.51 11.92
CA ASP A 51 48.34 -42.07 13.23
C ASP A 51 49.23 -41.06 13.95
N GLU A 52 48.66 -40.31 14.89
CA GLU A 52 49.29 -39.89 16.15
C GLU A 52 48.28 -39.04 16.97
N VAL A 53 47.72 -39.67 17.99
CA VAL A 53 46.89 -39.05 19.03
C VAL A 53 47.80 -38.29 20.00
N PRO A 54 47.47 -37.04 20.34
CA PRO A 54 47.44 -36.70 21.75
C PRO A 54 46.29 -35.74 22.13
N GLY A 55 45.52 -36.15 23.16
CA GLY A 55 44.91 -35.26 24.14
C GLY A 55 43.69 -34.45 23.71
N PHE A 56 42.52 -35.09 23.64
CA PHE A 56 41.26 -34.38 23.85
C PHE A 56 41.15 -34.04 25.34
N GLU A 57 41.26 -32.77 25.69
CA GLU A 57 40.61 -32.26 26.90
C GLU A 57 39.09 -32.36 26.67
N GLU A 58 38.45 -33.25 27.41
CA GLU A 58 36.98 -33.32 27.52
C GLU A 58 36.47 -32.01 28.12
N VAL A 59 36.11 -31.05 27.26
CA VAL A 59 35.13 -30.05 27.67
C VAL A 59 33.78 -30.76 27.65
N GLU A 60 33.29 -31.14 28.82
CA GLU A 60 31.93 -31.60 29.06
C GLU A 60 30.91 -30.51 28.63
N HIS A 61 30.67 -30.40 27.33
CA HIS A 61 29.43 -29.82 26.84
C HIS A 61 28.39 -30.94 26.87
N THR A 62 27.75 -31.11 28.03
CA THR A 62 26.47 -31.82 28.08
C THR A 62 25.58 -31.24 26.98
N PRO A 63 25.08 -32.01 26.00
CA PRO A 63 24.11 -31.49 25.07
C PRO A 63 22.85 -31.22 25.87
N GLN A 64 22.60 -29.97 26.23
CA GLN A 64 21.31 -29.55 26.75
C GLN A 64 20.28 -29.92 25.66
N ARG A 65 19.56 -31.01 25.91
CA ARG A 65 18.36 -31.36 25.14
C ARG A 65 17.43 -30.17 25.24
N ARG A 66 17.33 -29.40 24.15
CA ARG A 66 16.35 -28.31 24.01
C ARG A 66 14.99 -28.88 24.37
N SER A 67 14.45 -28.45 25.49
CA SER A 67 13.14 -28.89 25.93
C SER A 67 12.09 -28.09 25.16
N SER A 68 10.89 -28.63 24.97
CA SER A 68 9.79 -27.89 24.34
C SER A 68 9.40 -26.60 25.06
N LYS A 69 9.89 -26.38 26.30
CA LYS A 69 9.74 -25.12 27.04
C LYS A 69 10.70 -24.01 26.59
N ASP A 70 11.78 -24.36 25.88
CA ASP A 70 12.72 -23.42 25.28
C ASP A 70 12.22 -22.91 23.91
N PHE A 71 11.13 -23.51 23.40
CA PHE A 71 10.41 -23.10 22.20
C PHE A 71 9.16 -22.29 22.56
N ASN A 72 9.32 -21.19 23.27
CA ASN A 72 8.36 -20.10 23.15
C ASN A 72 8.89 -19.22 22.00
N PRO A 73 8.50 -19.45 20.73
CA PRO A 73 8.78 -18.47 19.70
C PRO A 73 8.21 -17.15 20.21
N ASP A 74 9.06 -16.13 20.25
CA ASP A 74 8.59 -14.79 20.56
C ASP A 74 7.61 -14.42 19.45
N MET A 75 6.32 -14.56 19.74
CA MET A 75 5.26 -14.42 18.73
C MET A 75 5.29 -13.01 18.15
N ASP A 76 5.69 -12.01 18.94
CA ASP A 76 5.83 -10.63 18.50
C ASP A 76 6.99 -10.51 17.49
N ALA A 77 8.11 -11.19 17.74
CA ALA A 77 9.23 -11.28 16.79
C ALA A 77 8.83 -11.94 15.48
N LEU A 78 8.14 -13.09 15.55
CA LEU A 78 7.71 -13.82 14.36
C LEU A 78 6.73 -12.99 13.53
N LEU A 79 5.78 -12.32 14.19
CA LEU A 79 4.81 -11.44 13.52
C LEU A 79 5.48 -10.21 12.92
N MET A 80 6.48 -9.62 13.59
CA MET A 80 7.25 -8.51 13.03
C MET A 80 7.98 -8.94 11.76
N THR A 81 8.79 -10.00 11.81
CA THR A 81 9.51 -10.52 10.64
C THR A 81 8.56 -10.89 9.50
N ALA A 82 7.40 -11.48 9.80
CA ALA A 82 6.42 -11.84 8.77
C ALA A 82 5.76 -10.63 8.09
N GLN A 83 5.64 -9.50 8.79
CA GLN A 83 4.94 -8.30 8.28
C GLN A 83 5.88 -7.27 7.65
N SER A 84 7.17 -7.27 8.03
CA SER A 84 8.18 -6.33 7.49
C SER A 84 8.24 -6.29 5.95
N PRO A 85 8.22 -7.42 5.22
CA PRO A 85 8.26 -7.39 3.75
C PRO A 85 7.08 -6.64 3.13
N MET A 86 5.87 -6.80 3.69
CA MET A 86 4.66 -6.10 3.22
C MET A 86 4.73 -4.59 3.49
N ILE A 87 5.33 -4.18 4.60
CA ILE A 87 5.57 -2.76 4.90
C ILE A 87 6.53 -2.15 3.87
N LEU A 88 7.62 -2.85 3.55
CA LEU A 88 8.60 -2.39 2.56
C LEU A 88 8.01 -2.35 1.14
N GLU A 89 7.22 -3.36 0.76
CA GLU A 89 6.52 -3.36 -0.52
C GLU A 89 5.52 -2.19 -0.61
N GLY A 90 4.79 -1.93 0.47
CA GLY A 90 3.94 -0.74 0.59
C GLY A 90 4.74 0.56 0.37
N MET A 91 5.93 0.68 0.97
CA MET A 91 6.77 1.86 0.77
C MET A 91 7.37 1.97 -0.63
N LYS A 92 7.68 0.85 -1.26
CA LYS A 92 8.09 0.82 -2.67
C LYS A 92 6.99 1.39 -3.57
N TYR A 93 5.72 1.00 -3.37
CA TYR A 93 4.62 1.59 -4.13
C TYR A 93 4.38 3.06 -3.79
N TYR A 94 4.52 3.42 -2.52
CA TYR A 94 4.37 4.81 -2.07
C TYR A 94 5.40 5.74 -2.76
N THR A 95 6.66 5.33 -2.78
CA THR A 95 7.77 6.09 -3.41
C THR A 95 7.66 6.17 -4.93
N GLN A 96 7.12 5.13 -5.57
CA GLN A 96 6.75 5.16 -6.99
C GLN A 96 5.50 5.99 -7.27
N GLY A 97 4.84 6.48 -6.22
CA GLY A 97 3.56 7.17 -6.30
C GLY A 97 2.40 6.26 -6.70
N ASN A 98 2.52 4.93 -6.74
CA ASN A 98 1.47 4.05 -7.26
C ASN A 98 0.32 3.85 -6.24
N PHE A 99 -0.79 4.56 -6.45
CA PHE A 99 -2.01 4.44 -5.65
C PHE A 99 -3.17 3.85 -6.48
N SER A 100 -2.86 2.95 -7.42
CA SER A 100 -3.86 2.23 -8.20
C SER A 100 -4.71 1.28 -7.33
N SER A 101 -5.84 0.84 -7.85
CA SER A 101 -6.72 -0.10 -7.14
C SER A 101 -6.03 -1.44 -6.76
N GLN A 102 -4.98 -1.83 -7.49
CA GLN A 102 -4.27 -3.09 -7.28
C GLN A 102 -3.36 -3.05 -6.04
N THR A 103 -2.88 -1.87 -5.65
CA THR A 103 -1.99 -1.71 -4.49
C THR A 103 -2.74 -1.53 -3.16
N MET A 104 -4.08 -1.41 -3.21
CA MET A 104 -4.92 -1.25 -2.02
C MET A 104 -4.71 -2.36 -0.97
N PRO A 105 -4.69 -3.67 -1.31
CA PRO A 105 -4.47 -4.72 -0.31
C PRO A 105 -3.10 -4.61 0.36
N VAL A 106 -2.06 -4.25 -0.40
CA VAL A 106 -0.68 -4.09 0.11
C VAL A 106 -0.62 -2.96 1.14
N TYR A 107 -1.24 -1.82 0.86
CA TYR A 107 -1.29 -0.72 1.82
C TYR A 107 -2.08 -1.06 3.09
N LEU A 108 -3.13 -1.88 3.00
CA LEU A 108 -3.90 -2.32 4.17
C LEU A 108 -3.12 -3.30 5.05
N GLU A 109 -2.37 -4.23 4.44
CA GLU A 109 -1.50 -5.13 5.21
C GLU A 109 -0.31 -4.38 5.82
N ALA A 110 0.32 -3.47 5.08
CA ALA A 110 1.38 -2.60 5.62
C ALA A 110 0.91 -1.78 6.84
N LEU A 111 -0.34 -1.29 6.82
CA LEU A 111 -0.94 -0.57 7.94
C LEU A 111 -1.10 -1.47 9.18
N LYS A 112 -1.56 -2.71 9.00
CA LYS A 112 -1.64 -3.71 10.09
C LYS A 112 -0.25 -4.03 10.64
N GLY A 113 0.75 -4.16 9.75
CA GLY A 113 2.15 -4.35 10.10
C GLY A 113 2.68 -3.23 10.99
N ILE A 114 2.56 -1.97 10.59
CA ILE A 114 3.03 -0.84 11.43
C ILE A 114 2.24 -0.72 12.73
N ALA A 115 0.94 -0.99 12.71
CA ALA A 115 0.14 -1.01 13.94
C ALA A 115 0.64 -2.08 14.93
N LEU A 116 1.26 -3.17 14.46
CA LEU A 116 1.95 -4.14 15.33
C LEU A 116 3.15 -3.49 16.03
N TYR A 117 4.02 -2.80 15.29
CA TYR A 117 5.19 -2.09 15.85
C TYR A 117 4.78 -1.07 16.92
N ILE A 118 3.74 -0.28 16.64
CA ILE A 118 3.18 0.68 17.60
C ILE A 118 2.70 -0.05 18.87
N LYS A 119 1.94 -1.14 18.73
CA LYS A 119 1.42 -1.89 19.88
C LYS A 119 2.51 -2.53 20.72
N ILE A 120 3.58 -3.03 20.09
CA ILE A 120 4.72 -3.64 20.80
C ILE A 120 5.43 -2.56 21.64
N LEU A 121 5.68 -1.40 21.05
CA LEU A 121 6.30 -0.25 21.74
C LEU A 121 5.42 0.30 22.86
N ASP A 122 4.12 0.45 22.62
CA ASP A 122 3.17 1.03 23.58
C ASP A 122 2.90 0.13 24.80
N ARG A 123 2.82 -1.20 24.60
CA ARG A 123 2.52 -2.15 25.69
C ARG A 123 3.68 -2.34 26.65
N ASN A 124 4.91 -2.43 26.14
CA ASN A 124 6.11 -2.58 26.97
C ASN A 124 7.38 -2.19 26.19
N PRO A 125 7.94 -0.99 26.43
CA PRO A 125 9.16 -0.55 25.77
C PRO A 125 10.37 -1.49 26.01
N ALA A 126 10.38 -2.21 27.14
CA ALA A 126 11.43 -3.19 27.43
C ALA A 126 11.37 -4.43 26.52
N ASN A 127 10.20 -4.76 25.94
CA ASN A 127 10.09 -5.83 24.95
C ASN A 127 10.64 -5.39 23.59
N PHE A 128 10.42 -4.14 23.20
CA PHE A 128 11.04 -3.60 21.99
C PHE A 128 12.57 -3.63 22.06
N ASN A 129 13.15 -3.28 23.20
CA ASN A 129 14.61 -3.38 23.41
C ASN A 129 15.14 -4.82 23.34
N LYS A 130 14.33 -5.82 23.70
CA LYS A 130 14.69 -7.24 23.50
C LYS A 130 14.61 -7.63 22.02
N LEU A 131 13.60 -7.12 21.32
CA LEU A 131 13.40 -7.31 19.89
C LEU A 131 14.42 -6.53 19.05
N GLN A 132 15.10 -5.51 19.58
CA GLN A 132 16.13 -4.76 18.86
C GLN A 132 17.22 -5.67 18.29
N LYS A 133 17.66 -6.68 19.05
CA LYS A 133 18.65 -7.66 18.57
C LYS A 133 18.16 -8.44 17.35
N LEU A 134 16.86 -8.68 17.27
CA LEU A 134 16.22 -9.34 16.14
C LEU A 134 16.00 -8.37 14.98
N ILE A 135 15.59 -7.14 15.27
CA ILE A 135 15.48 -6.06 14.28
C ILE A 135 16.83 -5.83 13.60
N ASP A 136 17.93 -5.84 14.36
CA ASP A 136 19.28 -5.66 13.81
C ASP A 136 19.76 -6.86 12.99
N ALA A 137 19.26 -8.07 13.27
CA ALA A 137 19.63 -9.31 12.59
C ALA A 137 18.83 -9.54 11.30
N ASP A 138 17.58 -9.09 11.26
CA ASP A 138 16.69 -9.19 10.11
C ASP A 138 16.77 -7.93 9.24
N SER A 139 17.16 -8.08 7.97
CA SER A 139 17.36 -6.95 7.06
C SER A 139 16.11 -6.10 6.89
N ASP A 140 14.95 -6.73 6.82
CA ASP A 140 13.70 -6.09 6.45
C ASP A 140 13.15 -5.32 7.66
N CYS A 141 13.24 -5.89 8.86
CA CYS A 141 12.88 -5.22 10.10
C CYS A 141 13.75 -3.97 10.34
N LYS A 142 15.06 -4.07 10.08
CA LYS A 142 15.98 -2.94 10.18
C LYS A 142 15.65 -1.84 9.18
N GLU A 143 15.29 -2.20 7.96
CA GLU A 143 14.92 -1.22 6.93
C GLU A 143 13.63 -0.49 7.31
N VAL A 144 12.63 -1.20 7.84
CA VAL A 144 11.38 -0.61 8.37
C VAL A 144 11.67 0.41 9.48
N GLU A 145 12.53 0.06 10.44
CA GLU A 145 12.95 0.99 11.51
C GLU A 145 13.68 2.20 10.94
N THR A 146 14.61 1.97 10.01
CA THR A 146 15.39 3.04 9.36
C THR A 146 14.48 4.02 8.63
N ILE A 147 13.46 3.53 7.91
CA ILE A 147 12.48 4.38 7.23
C ILE A 147 11.69 5.21 8.24
N ALA A 148 11.15 4.60 9.30
CA ALA A 148 10.39 5.30 10.32
C ALA A 148 11.22 6.41 10.99
N PHE A 149 12.48 6.13 11.33
CA PHE A 149 13.37 7.10 11.97
C PHE A 149 13.85 8.19 11.03
N ASN A 150 14.05 7.88 9.75
CA ASN A 150 14.34 8.90 8.73
C ASN A 150 13.17 9.86 8.52
N LEU A 151 11.92 9.36 8.57
CA LEU A 151 10.73 10.22 8.55
C LEU A 151 10.68 11.17 9.74
N PHE A 152 11.00 10.69 10.94
CA PHE A 152 11.10 11.53 12.13
C PHE A 152 12.21 12.58 12.01
N LYS A 153 13.39 12.17 11.51
CA LYS A 153 14.54 13.05 11.27
C LYS A 153 14.24 14.15 10.27
N MET A 154 13.50 13.85 9.19
CA MET A 154 13.10 14.88 8.22
C MET A 154 12.24 15.98 8.84
N ILE A 155 11.43 15.66 9.86
CA ILE A 155 10.52 16.62 10.50
C ILE A 155 11.23 17.38 11.62
N HIS A 156 11.98 16.68 12.46
CA HIS A 156 12.54 17.23 13.70
C HIS A 156 14.05 17.53 13.63
N GLY A 157 14.74 17.20 12.53
CA GLY A 157 16.16 17.43 12.32
C GLY A 157 17.10 16.51 13.11
N ARG A 158 16.57 15.57 13.91
CA ARG A 158 17.34 14.63 14.74
C ARG A 158 16.73 13.23 14.73
N HIS A 159 17.52 12.22 15.06
CA HIS A 159 17.03 10.85 15.24
C HIS A 159 16.24 10.72 16.56
N PRO A 160 15.28 9.79 16.64
CA PRO A 160 14.54 9.53 17.88
C PRO A 160 15.46 8.84 18.89
N GLU A 161 15.56 9.41 20.09
CA GLU A 161 16.41 8.89 21.18
C GLU A 161 15.58 8.17 22.25
N ASN A 162 14.41 8.72 22.56
CA ASN A 162 13.51 8.19 23.58
C ASN A 162 12.48 7.22 22.99
N ASP A 163 12.00 6.26 23.79
CA ASP A 163 10.96 5.31 23.37
C ASP A 163 9.69 6.01 22.89
N GLN A 164 9.34 7.15 23.50
CA GLN A 164 8.21 7.97 23.08
C GLN A 164 8.44 8.64 21.71
N GLU A 165 9.69 9.01 21.38
CA GLU A 165 10.02 9.56 20.05
C GLU A 165 10.01 8.46 18.99
N LYS A 166 10.47 7.26 19.35
CA LYS A 166 10.36 6.07 18.49
C LYS A 166 8.88 5.74 18.22
N LEU A 167 8.02 5.77 19.24
CA LEU A 167 6.58 5.58 19.08
C LEU A 167 5.99 6.62 18.11
N VAL A 168 6.29 7.90 18.31
CA VAL A 168 5.84 8.98 17.41
C VAL A 168 6.32 8.74 15.98
N SER A 169 7.54 8.23 15.78
CA SER A 169 8.04 7.92 14.44
C SER A 169 7.19 6.86 13.71
N PHE A 170 6.81 5.79 14.41
CA PHE A 170 5.93 4.74 13.85
C PHE A 170 4.49 5.24 13.67
N GLU A 171 3.98 6.11 14.56
CA GLU A 171 2.66 6.73 14.36
C GLU A 171 2.62 7.63 13.11
N ARG A 172 3.70 8.36 12.84
CA ARG A 172 3.82 9.12 11.58
C ARG A 172 3.90 8.21 10.38
N PHE A 173 4.60 7.09 10.51
CA PHE A 173 4.67 6.10 9.46
C PHE A 173 3.29 5.49 9.16
N GLU A 174 2.51 5.19 10.20
CA GLU A 174 1.13 4.72 10.08
C GLU A 174 0.23 5.75 9.39
N GLN A 175 0.38 7.05 9.70
CA GLN A 175 -0.37 8.13 9.06
C GLN A 175 -0.11 8.20 7.55
N LEU A 176 1.13 7.98 7.10
CA LEU A 176 1.45 7.94 5.67
C LEU A 176 0.73 6.79 4.97
N PHE A 177 0.74 5.60 5.57
CA PHE A 177 0.01 4.45 5.02
C PHE A 177 -1.50 4.60 5.08
N LYS A 178 -2.06 5.24 6.11
CA LYS A 178 -3.48 5.60 6.16
C LYS A 178 -3.86 6.52 4.99
N GLU A 179 -3.03 7.50 4.68
CA GLU A 179 -3.25 8.37 3.52
C GLU A 179 -3.14 7.59 2.21
N ALA A 180 -2.11 6.75 2.06
CA ALA A 180 -1.90 5.89 0.89
C ALA A 180 -3.08 4.93 0.65
N ALA A 181 -3.53 4.26 1.70
CA ALA A 181 -4.70 3.36 1.67
C ALA A 181 -5.97 4.13 1.31
N SER A 182 -6.16 5.36 1.83
CA SER A 182 -7.30 6.21 1.47
C SER A 182 -7.29 6.56 -0.02
N LYS A 183 -6.12 6.94 -0.56
CA LYS A 183 -5.93 7.23 -1.98
C LYS A 183 -6.23 6.01 -2.85
N ALA A 184 -5.67 4.85 -2.51
CA ALA A 184 -5.92 3.60 -3.22
C ALA A 184 -7.39 3.14 -3.15
N SER A 185 -8.06 3.39 -2.02
CA SER A 185 -9.49 3.09 -1.83
C SER A 185 -10.37 3.92 -2.76
N ILE A 186 -10.03 5.21 -2.96
CA ILE A 186 -10.74 6.06 -3.92
C ILE A 186 -10.50 5.56 -5.35
N SER A 187 -9.26 5.22 -5.72
CA SER A 187 -8.95 4.62 -7.02
C SER A 187 -9.74 3.32 -7.28
N ASN A 188 -9.90 2.49 -6.25
CA ASN A 188 -10.75 1.29 -6.33
C ASN A 188 -12.23 1.66 -6.52
N SER A 189 -12.74 2.66 -5.80
CA SER A 189 -14.10 3.17 -6.00
C SER A 189 -14.34 3.78 -7.37
N MET A 190 -13.35 4.42 -7.98
CA MET A 190 -13.43 4.88 -9.37
C MET A 190 -13.61 3.72 -10.33
N LYS A 191 -12.89 2.61 -10.12
CA LYS A 191 -13.06 1.38 -10.90
C LYS A 191 -14.46 0.78 -10.70
N LEU A 192 -14.95 0.72 -9.46
CA LEU A 192 -16.29 0.24 -9.13
C LEU A 192 -17.39 1.10 -9.78
N LEU A 193 -17.22 2.43 -9.79
CA LEU A 193 -18.17 3.35 -10.38
C LEU A 193 -18.42 3.05 -11.88
N LYS A 194 -17.40 2.58 -12.61
CA LYS A 194 -17.52 2.19 -14.03
C LYS A 194 -18.59 1.12 -14.28
N LYS A 195 -18.91 0.27 -13.30
CA LYS A 195 -20.00 -0.72 -13.38
C LYS A 195 -21.36 -0.08 -13.64
N TYR A 196 -21.54 1.17 -13.24
CA TYR A 196 -22.79 1.92 -13.32
C TYR A 196 -22.79 2.99 -14.42
N LEU A 197 -21.75 3.04 -15.25
CA LEU A 197 -21.65 3.96 -16.37
C LEU A 197 -22.00 3.28 -17.69
N LEU A 198 -22.60 4.04 -18.60
CA LEU A 198 -22.72 3.71 -20.01
C LEU A 198 -21.37 3.92 -20.71
N MET A 199 -21.23 3.38 -21.93
CA MET A 199 -20.06 3.62 -22.78
C MET A 199 -19.87 5.11 -23.12
N SER A 200 -20.95 5.91 -23.09
CA SER A 200 -20.93 7.37 -23.20
C SER A 200 -20.37 8.07 -21.94
N GLY A 201 -20.11 7.34 -20.86
CA GLY A 201 -19.63 7.90 -19.59
C GLY A 201 -20.70 8.58 -18.73
N SER A 202 -21.98 8.53 -19.10
CA SER A 202 -23.11 8.91 -18.25
C SER A 202 -23.53 7.75 -17.34
N ILE A 203 -24.22 8.04 -16.23
CA ILE A 203 -24.75 7.00 -15.34
C ILE A 203 -25.90 6.27 -16.04
N ASP A 204 -25.90 4.94 -15.98
CA ASP A 204 -26.97 4.09 -16.49
C ASP A 204 -28.12 4.05 -15.47
N GLU A 205 -29.03 5.02 -15.58
CA GLU A 205 -30.15 5.16 -14.65
C GLU A 205 -31.10 3.96 -14.68
N LEU A 206 -31.29 3.34 -15.86
CA LEU A 206 -32.18 2.19 -16.01
C LEU A 206 -31.62 0.99 -15.26
N LYS A 207 -30.32 0.72 -15.42
CA LYS A 207 -29.63 -0.35 -14.69
C LYS A 207 -29.66 -0.12 -13.18
N VAL A 208 -29.41 1.10 -12.71
CA VAL A 208 -29.45 1.42 -11.28
C VAL A 208 -30.86 1.23 -10.72
N ARG A 209 -31.90 1.69 -11.43
CA ARG A 209 -33.30 1.50 -11.03
C ARG A 209 -33.70 0.04 -10.98
N ASP A 210 -33.27 -0.76 -11.95
CA ASP A 210 -33.55 -2.20 -12.00
C ASP A 210 -32.86 -2.94 -10.85
N LEU A 211 -31.57 -2.67 -10.61
CA LEU A 211 -30.81 -3.23 -9.48
C LEU A 211 -31.42 -2.83 -8.12
N PHE A 212 -31.90 -1.60 -8.00
CA PHE A 212 -32.60 -1.13 -6.81
C PHE A 212 -33.92 -1.88 -6.58
N LYS A 213 -34.75 -2.02 -7.62
CA LYS A 213 -36.03 -2.76 -7.55
C LYS A 213 -35.83 -4.23 -7.20
N ARG A 214 -34.74 -4.83 -7.68
CA ARG A 214 -34.37 -6.22 -7.37
C ARG A 214 -33.79 -6.39 -5.97
N GLY A 215 -33.57 -5.31 -5.21
CA GLY A 215 -33.03 -5.37 -3.86
C GLY A 215 -31.61 -5.91 -3.79
N ASN A 216 -30.79 -5.66 -4.82
CA ASN A 216 -29.45 -6.23 -4.92
C ASN A 216 -28.55 -5.74 -3.75
N THR A 217 -27.99 -6.69 -2.99
CA THR A 217 -27.14 -6.43 -1.82
C THR A 217 -25.82 -5.77 -2.19
N ASP A 218 -25.28 -6.11 -3.37
CA ASP A 218 -24.01 -5.56 -3.86
C ASP A 218 -24.14 -4.09 -4.20
N LEU A 219 -25.27 -3.67 -4.79
CA LEU A 219 -25.55 -2.24 -5.04
C LEU A 219 -25.52 -1.45 -3.73
N LYS A 220 -26.15 -1.98 -2.66
CA LYS A 220 -26.17 -1.29 -1.37
C LYS A 220 -24.77 -1.20 -0.75
N ALA A 221 -23.98 -2.27 -0.85
CA ALA A 221 -22.58 -2.28 -0.39
C ALA A 221 -21.72 -1.28 -1.19
N ASP A 222 -21.84 -1.30 -2.51
CA ASP A 222 -21.13 -0.40 -3.43
C ASP A 222 -21.48 1.07 -3.12
N ILE A 223 -22.76 1.39 -2.89
CA ILE A 223 -23.22 2.74 -2.55
C ILE A 223 -22.65 3.23 -1.22
N ASN A 224 -22.61 2.37 -0.20
CA ASN A 224 -22.00 2.71 1.08
C ASN A 224 -20.50 3.00 0.93
N ASN A 225 -19.79 2.15 0.17
CA ASN A 225 -18.36 2.35 -0.11
C ASN A 225 -18.13 3.66 -0.89
N LEU A 226 -18.92 3.93 -1.92
CA LEU A 226 -18.84 5.16 -2.71
C LEU A 226 -19.13 6.40 -1.86
N ALA A 227 -20.11 6.36 -0.96
CA ALA A 227 -20.41 7.47 -0.07
C ALA A 227 -19.24 7.78 0.89
N GLN A 228 -18.65 6.74 1.49
CA GLN A 228 -17.48 6.89 2.37
C GLN A 228 -16.26 7.41 1.60
N HIS A 229 -15.94 6.82 0.45
CA HIS A 229 -14.77 7.21 -0.33
C HIS A 229 -14.95 8.58 -1.01
N LEU A 230 -16.18 9.00 -1.30
CA LEU A 230 -16.47 10.36 -1.75
C LEU A 230 -16.12 11.38 -0.66
N GLN A 231 -16.47 11.10 0.59
CA GLN A 231 -16.09 11.97 1.72
C GLN A 231 -14.56 12.04 1.88
N LEU A 232 -13.87 10.89 1.80
CA LEU A 232 -12.40 10.86 1.81
C LEU A 232 -11.79 11.69 0.67
N GLY A 233 -12.36 11.60 -0.53
CA GLY A 233 -11.93 12.38 -1.69
C GLY A 233 -12.07 13.89 -1.45
N LEU A 234 -13.21 14.34 -0.90
CA LEU A 234 -13.43 15.74 -0.55
C LEU A 234 -12.43 16.24 0.50
N ASP A 235 -12.11 15.41 1.50
CA ASP A 235 -11.18 15.79 2.55
C ASP A 235 -9.72 15.82 2.06
N LEU A 236 -9.34 14.96 1.10
CA LEU A 236 -8.05 15.06 0.40
C LEU A 236 -7.95 16.33 -0.45
N MET A 237 -9.03 16.72 -1.12
CA MET A 237 -9.07 17.95 -1.91
C MET A 237 -8.91 19.20 -1.03
N LYS A 238 -9.57 19.25 0.14
CA LYS A 238 -9.39 20.35 1.11
C LYS A 238 -7.94 20.46 1.61
N LYS A 239 -7.23 19.34 1.74
CA LYS A 239 -5.83 19.31 2.17
C LYS A 239 -4.83 19.70 1.06
N GLY A 240 -5.30 19.89 -0.19
CA GLY A 240 -4.45 20.21 -1.33
C GLY A 240 -3.55 19.06 -1.81
N ARG A 241 -3.70 17.84 -1.26
CA ARG A 241 -2.87 16.66 -1.59
C ARG A 241 -3.48 15.85 -2.75
N HIS A 242 -3.71 16.52 -3.88
CA HIS A 242 -4.45 15.99 -5.02
C HIS A 242 -3.57 15.40 -6.13
N GLU A 243 -2.24 15.59 -6.05
CA GLU A 243 -1.31 15.01 -6.99
C GLU A 243 -0.92 13.60 -6.58
N ILE A 244 -1.43 12.66 -7.35
CA ILE A 244 -1.09 11.25 -7.30
C ILE A 244 -0.59 10.89 -8.70
N ALA A 245 0.71 10.58 -8.81
CA ALA A 245 1.20 9.88 -9.99
C ALA A 245 0.49 8.51 -10.06
N LYS A 246 0.10 8.02 -11.23
CA LYS A 246 -0.49 6.66 -11.40
C LYS A 246 -1.62 6.26 -10.41
N GLY A 247 -2.84 6.65 -10.73
CA GLY A 247 -4.06 6.09 -10.11
C GLY A 247 -5.17 7.10 -9.84
N LEU A 248 -4.83 8.38 -9.64
CA LEU A 248 -5.79 9.42 -9.24
C LEU A 248 -5.29 10.83 -9.63
N LYS A 249 -5.32 11.18 -10.92
CA LYS A 249 -5.00 12.58 -11.30
C LYS A 249 -6.08 13.51 -10.73
N GLY A 250 -5.75 14.77 -10.44
CA GLY A 250 -6.73 15.74 -9.93
C GLY A 250 -7.99 15.86 -10.80
N ARG A 251 -7.84 15.73 -12.12
CA ARG A 251 -8.95 15.62 -13.08
C ARG A 251 -9.83 14.39 -12.82
N ASP A 252 -9.23 13.24 -12.59
CA ASP A 252 -9.94 11.97 -12.36
C ASP A 252 -10.72 12.03 -11.05
N LEU A 253 -10.12 12.61 -10.00
CA LEU A 253 -10.80 12.84 -8.73
C LEU A 253 -12.03 13.73 -8.88
N ASN A 254 -11.94 14.80 -9.66
CA ASN A 254 -13.08 15.67 -9.95
C ASN A 254 -14.19 14.94 -10.71
N ILE A 255 -13.82 14.17 -11.75
CA ILE A 255 -14.79 13.34 -12.50
C ILE A 255 -15.46 12.34 -11.57
N TYR A 256 -14.70 11.69 -10.69
CA TYR A 256 -15.23 10.78 -9.69
C TYR A 256 -16.21 11.48 -8.75
N VAL A 257 -15.89 12.65 -8.20
CA VAL A 257 -16.78 13.41 -7.32
C VAL A 257 -18.09 13.75 -8.05
N ILE A 258 -18.04 14.20 -9.30
CA ILE A 258 -19.22 14.56 -10.09
C ILE A 258 -20.09 13.33 -10.35
N LYS A 259 -19.50 12.21 -10.79
CA LYS A 259 -20.24 11.01 -11.20
C LYS A 259 -20.74 10.21 -9.99
N ALA A 260 -19.94 10.08 -8.94
CA ALA A 260 -20.33 9.43 -7.70
C ALA A 260 -21.44 10.20 -6.98
N SER A 261 -21.35 11.53 -6.90
CA SER A 261 -22.42 12.35 -6.30
C SER A 261 -23.75 12.22 -7.07
N TYR A 262 -23.72 12.14 -8.40
CA TYR A 262 -24.93 11.90 -9.19
C TYR A 262 -25.54 10.51 -8.93
N LEU A 263 -24.70 9.48 -8.86
CA LEU A 263 -25.16 8.12 -8.55
C LEU A 263 -25.78 8.02 -7.15
N LEU A 264 -25.15 8.66 -6.15
CA LEU A 264 -25.67 8.71 -4.78
C LEU A 264 -26.99 9.47 -4.72
N TYR A 265 -27.09 10.61 -5.42
CA TYR A 265 -28.36 11.33 -5.56
C TYR A 265 -29.47 10.43 -6.13
N LEU A 266 -29.20 9.74 -7.25
CA LEU A 266 -30.18 8.84 -7.88
C LEU A 266 -30.61 7.73 -6.92
N PHE A 267 -29.67 7.10 -6.22
CA PHE A 267 -29.96 6.02 -5.27
C PHE A 267 -30.79 6.50 -4.08
N TYR A 268 -30.41 7.61 -3.44
CA TYR A 268 -31.14 8.12 -2.26
C TYR A 268 -32.50 8.71 -2.63
N SER A 269 -32.65 9.25 -3.85
CA SER A 269 -33.96 9.64 -4.39
C SER A 269 -34.89 8.43 -4.55
N LEU A 270 -34.38 7.30 -5.07
CA LEU A 270 -35.15 6.05 -5.16
C LEU A 270 -35.47 5.44 -3.79
N ALA A 271 -34.59 5.62 -2.81
CA ALA A 271 -34.79 5.16 -1.44
C ALA A 271 -35.74 6.06 -0.61
N GLY A 272 -36.19 7.20 -1.14
CA GLY A 272 -37.05 8.15 -0.44
C GLY A 272 -36.34 8.94 0.67
N ASN A 273 -35.00 9.03 0.64
CA ASN A 273 -34.23 9.83 1.60
C ASN A 273 -33.89 11.20 1.00
N GLU A 274 -34.83 12.14 1.13
CA GLU A 274 -34.74 13.47 0.52
C GLU A 274 -33.54 14.28 1.05
N ASN A 275 -33.23 14.19 2.34
CA ASN A 275 -32.11 14.93 2.94
C ASN A 275 -30.75 14.57 2.31
N LEU A 276 -30.48 13.27 2.15
CA LEU A 276 -29.23 12.80 1.53
C LEU A 276 -29.24 13.06 0.03
N ALA A 277 -30.38 12.89 -0.64
CA ALA A 277 -30.50 13.22 -2.05
C ALA A 277 -30.16 14.69 -2.31
N ASP A 278 -30.73 15.62 -1.54
CA ASP A 278 -30.46 17.05 -1.66
C ASP A 278 -29.01 17.43 -1.36
N HIS A 279 -28.38 16.76 -0.41
CA HIS A 279 -26.96 16.95 -0.11
C HIS A 279 -26.10 16.57 -1.33
N TYR A 280 -26.30 15.38 -1.90
CA TYR A 280 -25.52 14.93 -3.05
C TYR A 280 -25.87 15.67 -4.35
N ALA A 281 -27.11 16.13 -4.51
CA ALA A 281 -27.51 16.98 -5.64
C ALA A 281 -26.77 18.34 -5.60
N ARG A 282 -26.70 18.98 -4.42
CA ARG A 282 -25.92 20.21 -4.23
C ARG A 282 -24.43 19.99 -4.52
N LEU A 283 -23.88 18.89 -4.01
CA LEU A 283 -22.50 18.50 -4.26
C LEU A 283 -22.21 18.33 -5.76
N HIS A 284 -23.03 17.55 -6.46
CA HIS A 284 -22.93 17.34 -7.91
C HIS A 284 -22.96 18.66 -8.67
N ASN A 285 -23.95 19.51 -8.38
CA ASN A 285 -24.14 20.78 -9.07
C ASN A 285 -22.99 21.76 -8.82
N ASN A 286 -22.44 21.80 -7.61
CA ASN A 286 -21.27 22.61 -7.31
C ASN A 286 -20.08 22.14 -8.16
N TYR A 287 -19.71 20.86 -8.09
CA TYR A 287 -18.55 20.35 -8.81
C TYR A 287 -18.71 20.36 -10.34
N LYS A 288 -19.93 20.20 -10.85
CA LYS A 288 -20.24 20.33 -12.28
C LYS A 288 -20.08 21.77 -12.79
N LYS A 289 -20.47 22.78 -12.01
CA LYS A 289 -20.41 24.19 -12.42
C LYS A 289 -18.99 24.75 -12.49
N TYR A 290 -18.12 24.32 -11.58
CA TYR A 290 -16.76 24.85 -11.47
C TYR A 290 -15.73 24.14 -12.37
N PHE A 291 -16.12 23.10 -13.11
CA PHE A 291 -15.25 22.40 -14.05
C PHE A 291 -15.95 22.16 -15.38
N ILE A 292 -15.54 22.91 -16.42
CA ILE A 292 -15.89 22.61 -17.80
C ILE A 292 -15.16 21.32 -18.17
N ILE A 293 -15.83 20.19 -18.00
CA ILE A 293 -15.51 18.99 -18.77
C ILE A 293 -15.85 19.36 -20.20
N ARG A 294 -14.84 19.69 -21.03
CA ARG A 294 -15.07 19.76 -22.48
C ARG A 294 -15.52 18.36 -22.90
N GLU A 295 -16.77 18.29 -23.39
CA GLU A 295 -17.37 17.09 -23.99
C GLU A 295 -16.51 16.57 -25.14
#